data_AF-A0A7V4UBX2-F1
#
_entry.id   AF-A0A7V4UBX2-F1
#
_cell.length_a   1.000
_cell.length_b   1.000
_cell.length_c   1.000
_cell.angle_alpha   90.00
_cell.angle_beta   90.00
_cell.angle_gamma   90.00
#
_symmetry.space_group_name_H-M   'P 1'
#
loop_
_entity.id
_entity.type
_entity.pdbx_description
1 polymer ?
#
loop_
_entity_poly.entity_id
_entity_poly.type
_entity_poly.pdbx_seq_one_letter_code
_entity_poly.pdbx_strand_id
1 'polypeptide(L)'
;MRQKLTTLFLLIFVSSLFAGVVFSEYSATPATDRVTITWSTKSETNVKAFVILRSNDDKTFVELKRINPQGPGTQYSYVDENVVFKDISPLFYKIKAIDDNGRVVDESDGMIVHPNISGIFRTWGAIKAMFR
;
A
#
# COMPACT_ATOMS: atom_id res chain seq x y z
N MET A 1 -15.34 9.26 63.97
CA MET A 1 -14.34 8.36 63.34
C MET A 1 -14.55 8.43 61.83
N ARG A 2 -13.66 9.08 61.06
CA ARG A 2 -12.65 8.42 60.20
C ARG A 2 -13.26 7.16 59.55
N GLN A 3 -13.56 7.16 58.26
CA GLN A 3 -12.51 6.95 57.26
C GLN A 3 -12.65 7.82 55.99
N LYS A 4 -11.49 8.33 55.57
CA LYS A 4 -11.21 8.90 54.25
C LYS A 4 -10.86 7.75 53.28
N LEU A 5 -10.76 8.12 51.99
CA LEU A 5 -10.05 7.39 50.91
C LEU A 5 -10.82 6.16 50.39
N THR A 6 -11.10 5.98 49.10
CA THR A 6 -10.33 6.36 47.90
C THR A 6 -11.25 6.42 46.69
N THR A 7 -11.26 7.57 46.04
CA THR A 7 -11.65 7.79 44.66
C THR A 7 -10.89 6.81 43.76
N LEU A 8 -11.51 5.71 43.31
CA LEU A 8 -10.92 4.89 42.25
C LEU A 8 -11.31 5.53 40.91
N PHE A 9 -10.53 6.56 40.57
CA PHE A 9 -10.53 7.19 39.25
C PHE A 9 -10.05 6.12 38.27
N LEU A 10 -10.99 5.44 37.60
CA LEU A 10 -10.71 4.54 36.50
C LEU A 10 -10.16 5.39 35.34
N LEU A 11 -8.86 5.64 35.37
CA LEU A 11 -8.10 6.29 34.32
C LEU A 11 -8.03 5.29 33.16
N ILE A 12 -9.10 5.24 32.36
CA ILE A 12 -9.02 4.69 31.02
C ILE A 12 -8.09 5.64 30.27
N PHE A 13 -6.81 5.29 30.23
CA PHE A 13 -5.85 5.89 29.30
C PHE A 13 -6.29 5.43 27.92
N VAL A 14 -7.29 6.12 27.35
CA VAL A 14 -7.54 6.08 25.92
C VAL A 14 -6.35 6.78 25.30
N SER A 15 -5.26 6.04 25.08
CA SER A 15 -4.24 6.45 24.16
C SER A 15 -4.87 6.41 22.78
N SER A 16 -5.55 7.49 22.40
CA SER A 16 -5.79 7.77 20.99
C SER A 16 -4.41 7.84 20.36
N LEU A 17 -4.01 6.75 19.71
CA LEU A 17 -2.85 6.75 18.84
C LEU A 17 -3.15 7.83 17.81
N PHE A 18 -2.43 8.94 17.90
CA PHE A 18 -2.38 9.91 16.82
C PHE A 18 -1.79 9.16 15.63
N ALA A 19 -2.65 8.57 14.79
CA ALA A 19 -2.29 8.14 13.46
C ALA A 19 -1.97 9.42 12.70
N GLY A 20 -0.69 9.80 12.71
CA GLY A 20 -0.22 10.91 11.90
C GLY A 20 -0.36 10.51 10.44
N VAL A 21 -0.87 11.42 9.60
CA VAL A 21 -0.88 11.21 8.14
C VAL A 21 0.57 11.18 7.66
N VAL A 22 1.04 10.00 7.28
CA VAL A 22 2.39 9.74 6.80
C VAL A 22 2.45 9.96 5.30
N PHE A 23 1.48 9.42 4.56
CA PHE A 23 1.50 9.46 3.10
C PHE A 23 0.90 10.76 2.54
N SER A 24 1.58 11.37 1.58
CA SER A 24 1.05 12.52 0.81
C SER A 24 0.48 12.07 -0.53
N GLU A 25 1.23 11.26 -1.25
CA GLU A 25 0.83 10.75 -2.57
C GLU A 25 1.33 9.32 -2.73
N TYR A 26 0.60 8.53 -3.49
CA TYR A 26 0.96 7.17 -3.84
C TYR A 26 0.33 6.81 -5.18
N SER A 27 1.08 6.10 -6.02
CA SER A 27 0.59 5.59 -7.30
C SER A 27 1.19 4.23 -7.64
N ALA A 28 0.43 3.40 -8.36
CA ALA A 28 0.88 2.11 -8.83
C ALA A 28 0.66 2.08 -10.34
N THR A 29 1.76 2.02 -11.08
CA THR A 29 1.75 2.12 -12.55
C THR A 29 2.09 0.77 -13.15
N PRO A 30 1.19 0.16 -13.96
CA PRO A 30 1.47 -1.09 -14.63
C PRO A 30 2.40 -0.91 -15.82
N ALA A 31 3.30 -1.87 -16.01
CA ALA A 31 4.04 -2.12 -17.24
C ALA A 31 3.80 -3.58 -17.69
N THR A 32 4.44 -4.02 -18.77
CA THR A 32 4.18 -5.32 -19.41
C THR A 32 4.33 -6.52 -18.48
N ASP A 33 5.35 -6.51 -17.61
CA ASP A 33 5.76 -7.63 -16.75
C ASP A 33 5.98 -7.22 -15.28
N ARG A 34 5.64 -5.97 -14.94
CA ARG A 34 5.97 -5.38 -13.66
C ARG A 34 4.98 -4.29 -13.27
N VAL A 35 4.91 -4.00 -11.98
CA VAL A 35 4.17 -2.84 -11.46
C VAL A 35 5.12 -2.00 -10.64
N THR A 36 5.20 -0.71 -10.99
CA THR A 36 6.00 0.26 -10.25
C THR A 36 5.11 1.00 -9.26
N ILE A 37 5.37 0.82 -7.97
CA ILE A 37 4.71 1.53 -6.89
C ILE A 37 5.60 2.68 -6.46
N THR A 38 5.06 3.89 -6.45
CA THR A 38 5.74 5.09 -5.99
C THR A 38 4.93 5.76 -4.90
N TRP A 39 5.60 6.33 -3.90
CA TRP A 39 4.93 7.11 -2.86
C TRP A 39 5.83 8.21 -2.32
N SER A 40 5.20 9.25 -1.80
CA SER A 40 5.83 10.34 -1.07
C SER A 40 5.23 10.44 0.33
N THR A 41 6.05 10.92 1.26
CA THR A 41 5.67 11.01 2.66
C THR A 41 5.66 12.46 3.14
N LYS A 42 4.58 12.86 3.78
CA LYS A 42 4.42 14.15 4.46
C LYS A 42 5.15 14.19 5.80
N SER A 43 5.09 13.11 6.57
CA SER A 43 5.76 12.97 7.87
C SER A 43 6.18 11.53 8.07
N GLU A 44 7.34 11.30 8.69
CA GLU A 44 7.83 9.95 9.01
C GLU A 44 7.99 9.78 10.53
N THR A 45 7.20 10.51 11.32
CA THR A 45 7.27 10.48 12.77
C THR A 45 6.86 9.11 13.29
N ASN A 46 7.74 8.46 14.07
CA ASN A 46 7.56 7.09 14.58
C ASN A 46 7.42 6.01 13.50
N VAL A 47 7.87 6.28 12.27
CA VAL A 47 7.91 5.27 11.21
C VAL A 47 9.25 4.55 11.25
N LYS A 48 9.21 3.22 11.30
CA LYS A 48 10.37 2.33 11.21
C LYS A 48 10.52 1.73 9.83
N ALA A 49 9.41 1.37 9.18
CA ALA A 49 9.44 0.81 7.84
C ALA A 49 8.15 1.06 7.07
N PHE A 50 8.27 1.13 5.75
CA PHE A 50 7.17 1.03 4.81
C PHE A 50 7.05 -0.41 4.33
N VAL A 51 5.87 -1.00 4.50
CA VAL A 51 5.54 -2.37 4.12
C VAL A 51 4.67 -2.32 2.88
N ILE A 52 5.20 -2.81 1.76
CA ILE A 52 4.50 -2.89 0.49
C ILE A 52 3.74 -4.21 0.45
N LEU A 53 2.45 -4.11 0.14
CA LEU A 53 1.51 -5.23 0.16
C LEU A 53 0.86 -5.36 -1.21
N ARG A 54 0.61 -6.62 -1.62
CA ARG A 54 -0.12 -6.94 -2.84
C ARG A 54 -1.22 -7.94 -2.56
N SER A 55 -2.34 -7.79 -3.25
CA SER A 55 -3.48 -8.70 -3.23
C SER A 55 -4.00 -8.95 -4.64
N ASN A 56 -4.55 -10.15 -4.86
CA ASN A 56 -5.25 -10.52 -6.09
C ASN A 56 -6.78 -10.37 -5.97
N ASP A 57 -7.30 -10.18 -4.75
CA ASP A 57 -8.73 -10.22 -4.43
C ASP A 57 -9.21 -9.06 -3.55
N ASP A 58 -8.33 -8.08 -3.29
CA ASP A 58 -8.52 -6.94 -2.39
C ASP A 58 -8.85 -7.30 -0.93
N LYS A 59 -8.69 -8.58 -0.55
CA LYS A 59 -8.99 -9.08 0.80
C LYS A 59 -7.75 -9.63 1.48
N THR A 60 -6.99 -10.44 0.74
CA THR A 60 -5.80 -11.10 1.24
C THR A 60 -4.56 -10.40 0.72
N PHE A 61 -3.90 -9.64 1.60
CA PHE A 61 -2.69 -8.89 1.27
C PHE A 61 -1.45 -9.65 1.75
N VAL A 62 -0.52 -9.87 0.82
CA VAL A 62 0.78 -10.48 1.07
C VAL A 62 1.85 -9.39 1.08
N GLU A 63 2.75 -9.46 2.05
CA GLU A 63 3.90 -8.56 2.13
C GLU A 63 4.92 -8.90 1.03
N LEU A 64 5.26 -7.89 0.23
CA LEU A 64 6.28 -8.00 -0.81
C LEU A 64 7.66 -7.56 -0.31
N LYS A 65 7.70 -6.40 0.36
CA LYS A 65 8.97 -5.77 0.76
C LYS A 65 8.78 -4.81 1.93
N ARG A 66 9.83 -4.66 2.73
CA ARG A 66 10.00 -3.57 3.70
C ARG A 66 11.08 -2.60 3.22
N ILE A 67 10.79 -1.32 3.30
CA ILE A 67 11.71 -0.24 2.94
C ILE A 67 11.85 0.70 4.13
N ASN A 68 13.09 1.01 4.51
CA ASN A 68 13.35 1.90 5.63
C ASN A 68 13.10 3.36 5.22
N PRO A 69 12.58 4.19 6.13
CA PRO A 69 12.44 5.62 5.91
C PRO A 69 13.82 6.28 5.77
N GLN A 70 13.88 7.26 4.87
CA GLN A 70 15.02 8.09 4.55
C GLN A 70 14.82 9.55 4.98
N GLY A 71 13.59 9.95 5.32
CA GLY A 71 13.21 11.28 5.75
C GLY A 71 11.95 11.79 5.04
N PRO A 72 11.17 12.69 5.68
CA PRO A 72 9.99 13.29 5.07
C PRO A 72 10.36 14.09 3.81
N GLY A 73 9.44 14.11 2.83
CA GLY A 73 9.68 14.73 1.52
C GLY A 73 10.49 13.86 0.53
N THR A 74 10.92 12.66 0.93
CA THR A 74 11.58 11.72 0.03
C THR A 74 10.55 11.02 -0.87
N GLN A 75 10.90 10.85 -2.13
CA GLN A 75 10.15 10.01 -3.06
C GLN A 75 10.70 8.59 -3.02
N TYR A 76 9.83 7.65 -2.70
CA TYR A 76 10.17 6.23 -2.69
C TYR A 76 9.60 5.53 -3.93
N SER A 77 10.24 4.42 -4.31
CA SER A 77 9.82 3.58 -5.41
C SER A 77 10.14 2.12 -5.12
N TYR A 78 9.23 1.24 -5.50
CA TYR A 78 9.40 -0.20 -5.48
C TYR A 78 8.84 -0.79 -6.77
N VAL A 79 9.59 -1.72 -7.37
CA VAL A 79 9.17 -2.42 -8.58
C VAL A 79 8.86 -3.86 -8.21
N ASP A 80 7.61 -4.26 -8.41
CA ASP A 80 7.21 -5.66 -8.35
C ASP A 80 7.45 -6.29 -9.72
N GLU A 81 8.53 -7.05 -9.85
CA GLU A 81 8.92 -7.77 -11.08
C GLU A 81 8.24 -9.15 -11.20
N ASN A 82 7.59 -9.63 -10.14
CA ASN A 82 6.94 -10.94 -10.12
C ASN A 82 5.44 -10.80 -10.38
N VAL A 83 5.08 -10.00 -11.39
CA VAL A 83 3.71 -9.74 -11.77
C VAL A 83 3.35 -10.54 -13.01
N VAL A 84 2.54 -11.56 -12.82
CA VAL A 84 1.88 -12.27 -13.92
C VAL A 84 0.41 -11.89 -13.88
N PHE A 85 -0.01 -11.04 -14.83
CA PHE A 85 -1.42 -10.77 -15.04
C PHE A 85 -2.06 -12.05 -15.59
N LYS A 86 -2.67 -12.83 -14.68
CA LYS A 86 -3.59 -13.90 -15.06
C LYS A 86 -4.87 -13.21 -15.52
N ASP A 87 -5.13 -13.26 -16.82
CA ASP A 87 -6.29 -12.64 -17.46
C ASP A 87 -6.34 -11.11 -17.34
N ILE A 88 -7.55 -10.54 -17.40
CA ILE A 88 -7.85 -9.11 -17.25
C ILE A 88 -8.08 -8.75 -15.76
N SER A 89 -7.69 -9.62 -14.83
CA SER A 89 -7.92 -9.41 -13.41
C SER A 89 -7.06 -8.26 -12.86
N PRO A 90 -7.65 -7.30 -12.12
CA PRO A 90 -6.88 -6.24 -11.49
C PRO A 90 -6.04 -6.78 -10.33
N LEU A 91 -4.94 -6.09 -10.06
CA LEU A 91 -4.12 -6.28 -8.87
C LEU A 91 -4.33 -5.12 -7.91
N PHE A 92 -4.22 -5.41 -6.62
CA PHE A 92 -4.44 -4.43 -5.57
C PHE A 92 -3.14 -4.25 -4.77
N TYR A 93 -2.72 -3.01 -4.58
CA TYR A 93 -1.53 -2.67 -3.81
C TYR A 93 -1.87 -1.73 -2.66
N LYS A 94 -1.15 -1.87 -1.56
CA LYS A 94 -1.23 -1.00 -0.38
C LYS A 94 0.15 -0.80 0.22
N ILE A 95 0.32 0.30 0.95
CA ILE A 95 1.55 0.62 1.67
C ILE A 95 1.17 0.91 3.11
N LYS A 96 1.83 0.22 4.05
CA LYS A 96 1.67 0.48 5.49
C LYS A 96 2.94 1.10 6.05
N ALA A 97 2.80 2.16 6.84
CA ALA A 97 3.86 2.63 7.69
C ALA A 97 3.76 1.91 9.04
N ILE A 98 4.83 1.28 9.51
CA ILE A 98 4.87 0.58 10.79
C ILE A 98 5.89 1.20 11.75
N ASP A 99 5.61 1.13 13.05
CA ASP A 99 6.51 1.58 14.13
C ASP A 99 7.56 0.52 14.50
N ASP A 100 8.44 0.83 15.45
CA ASP A 100 9.46 -0.09 15.97
C ASP A 100 8.86 -1.36 16.63
N ASN A 101 7.60 -1.34 17.03
CA ASN A 101 6.88 -2.47 17.61
C ASN A 101 6.05 -3.25 16.57
N GLY A 102 6.12 -2.86 15.28
CA GLY A 102 5.34 -3.44 14.21
C GLY A 102 3.87 -3.02 14.17
N ARG A 103 3.47 -1.99 14.92
CA ARG A 103 2.12 -1.42 14.86
C ARG A 103 1.98 -0.53 13.64
N VAL A 104 0.79 -0.52 13.05
CA VAL A 104 0.47 0.35 11.91
C VAL A 104 0.33 1.79 12.42
N VAL A 105 1.16 2.68 11.89
CA VAL A 105 1.12 4.12 12.14
C VAL A 105 0.15 4.79 11.17
N ASP A 106 0.21 4.39 9.90
CA ASP A 106 -0.64 4.87 8.82
C ASP A 106 -0.70 3.83 7.69
N GLU A 107 -1.72 3.91 6.86
CA GLU A 107 -1.93 3.03 5.71
C GLU A 107 -2.47 3.81 4.51
N SER A 108 -1.93 3.54 3.32
CA SER A 108 -2.45 4.11 2.07
C SER A 108 -3.80 3.52 1.70
N ASP A 109 -4.59 4.25 0.91
CA ASP A 109 -5.73 3.65 0.23
C ASP A 109 -5.31 2.50 -0.71
N GLY A 110 -6.29 1.68 -1.10
CA GLY A 110 -6.11 0.61 -2.08
C GLY A 110 -5.81 1.17 -3.47
N MET A 111 -4.68 0.75 -4.03
CA MET A 111 -4.22 1.16 -5.36
C MET A 111 -4.57 0.03 -6.34
N ILE A 112 -5.54 0.28 -7.22
CA ILE A 112 -6.04 -0.71 -8.17
C ILE A 112 -5.26 -0.58 -9.48
N VAL A 113 -4.68 -1.69 -9.93
CA VAL A 113 -3.87 -1.75 -11.13
C VAL A 113 -4.51 -2.71 -12.13
N HIS A 114 -4.92 -2.16 -13.26
CA HIS A 114 -5.45 -2.94 -14.37
C HIS A 114 -4.34 -3.36 -15.34
N PRO A 115 -4.41 -4.58 -15.91
CA PRO A 115 -3.48 -5.00 -16.94
C PRO A 115 -3.57 -4.13 -18.19
N ASN A 116 -2.42 -3.81 -18.79
CA ASN A 116 -2.38 -3.08 -20.06
C ASN A 116 -2.66 -4.04 -21.24
N ILE A 117 -3.91 -4.10 -21.70
CA ILE A 117 -4.38 -4.97 -22.79
C ILE A 117 -4.16 -4.40 -24.21
N SER A 118 -3.02 -3.75 -24.47
CA SER A 118 -2.70 -3.17 -25.79
C SER A 118 -2.58 -4.20 -26.94
N GLY A 119 -2.65 -5.50 -26.67
CA GLY A 119 -2.55 -6.59 -27.64
C GLY A 119 -3.80 -6.88 -28.48
N ILE A 120 -4.99 -6.44 -28.08
CA ILE A 120 -6.26 -6.79 -28.79
C ILE A 120 -6.34 -6.12 -30.17
N PHE A 121 -5.68 -4.97 -30.37
CA PHE A 121 -5.67 -4.26 -31.66
C PHE A 121 -4.75 -4.90 -32.72
N ARG A 122 -3.79 -5.74 -32.33
CA ARG A 122 -2.88 -6.42 -33.28
C ARG A 122 -3.54 -7.63 -33.97
N THR A 123 -4.58 -8.22 -33.38
CA THR A 123 -5.24 -9.40 -33.95
C THR A 123 -6.37 -9.03 -34.92
N TRP A 124 -7.02 -7.88 -34.77
CA TRP A 124 -8.07 -7.43 -35.70
C TRP A 124 -7.58 -7.24 -37.14
N GLY A 125 -6.35 -6.73 -37.31
CA GLY A 125 -5.70 -6.64 -38.62
C GLY A 125 -5.38 -8.00 -39.22
N ALA A 126 -4.94 -8.96 -38.40
CA ALA A 126 -4.61 -10.32 -38.81
C ALA A 126 -5.87 -11.15 -39.15
N ILE A 127 -6.95 -11.02 -38.40
CA ILE A 127 -8.24 -11.70 -38.65
C ILE A 127 -8.86 -11.18 -39.95
N LYS A 128 -8.88 -9.86 -40.19
CA LYS A 128 -9.35 -9.31 -41.48
C LYS A 128 -8.54 -9.81 -42.67
N ALA A 129 -7.26 -10.10 -42.47
CA ALA A 129 -6.38 -10.63 -43.51
C ALA A 129 -6.61 -12.12 -43.86
N MET A 130 -7.37 -12.86 -43.04
CA MET A 130 -7.68 -14.29 -43.27
C MET A 130 -8.99 -14.52 -44.04
N PHE A 131 -9.86 -13.52 -44.12
CA PHE A 131 -11.15 -13.60 -44.83
C PHE A 131 -11.13 -12.86 -46.18
N ARG A 132 -9.96 -12.78 -46.81
CA ARG A 132 -9.75 -12.25 -48.16
C ARG A 132 -9.20 -13.35 -49.07
#